data_AF-A0A843J309-F1
#
_entry.id   AF-A0A843J309-F1
#
_cell.length_a   1.000
_cell.length_b   1.000
_cell.length_c   1.000
_cell.angle_alpha   90.00
_cell.angle_beta   90.00
_cell.angle_gamma   90.00
#
_symmetry.space_group_name_H-M   'P 1'
#
loop_
_entity.id
_entity.type
_entity.pdbx_description
1 polymer ?
#
loop_
_entity_poly.entity_id
_entity_poly.type
_entity_poly.pdbx_seq_one_letter_code
_entity_poly.pdbx_strand_id
1 'polypeptide(L)' 'MAEEESASRGFQDEFESRARGLGKGKYGKILKTAHTPSREEHKKTMYVTGLGIILIGAIGFAIWWIMTYLPTYF' A
#
# COMPACT_ATOMS: atom_id res chain seq x y z
N MET A 1 38.56 19.52 11.13
CA MET A 1 38.51 18.05 10.95
C MET A 1 38.08 17.30 12.21
N ALA A 2 38.59 17.61 13.41
CA ALA A 2 38.21 16.87 14.63
C ALA A 2 36.79 17.17 15.16
N GLU A 3 36.19 18.31 14.80
CA GLU A 3 34.84 18.72 15.25
C GLU A 3 33.70 18.12 14.41
N GLU A 4 33.96 17.79 13.14
CA GLU A 4 32.96 17.14 12.27
C GLU A 4 32.77 15.66 12.60
N GLU A 5 33.83 14.98 13.05
CA GLU A 5 33.79 13.56 13.43
C GLU A 5 32.93 13.33 14.68
N SER A 6 32.95 14.26 15.64
CA SER A 6 32.18 14.17 16.89
C SER A 6 30.71 14.52 16.70
N ALA A 7 30.38 15.49 15.82
CA ALA A 7 29.01 15.77 15.43
C ALA A 7 28.36 14.58 14.71
N SER A 8 29.11 13.90 13.83
CA SER A 8 28.62 12.74 13.10
C SER A 8 28.44 11.50 13.99
N ARG A 9 29.30 11.30 15.00
CA ARG A 9 29.17 10.20 15.98
C ARG A 9 27.95 10.39 16.88
N GLY A 10 27.72 11.60 17.41
CA GLY A 10 26.54 11.89 18.23
C GLY A 10 25.21 11.70 17.51
N PHE A 11 25.16 12.04 16.22
CA PHE A 11 23.97 11.84 15.39
C PHE A 11 23.71 10.36 15.06
N GLN A 12 24.78 9.54 14.89
CA GLN A 12 24.65 8.09 14.71
C GLN A 12 24.09 7.41 15.97
N ASP A 13 24.59 7.74 17.15
CA ASP A 13 24.12 7.15 18.41
C ASP A 13 22.65 7.47 18.71
N GLU A 14 22.21 8.71 18.44
CA GLU A 14 20.81 9.09 18.63
C GLU A 14 19.89 8.37 17.63
N PHE A 15 20.29 8.26 16.37
CA PHE A 15 19.52 7.53 15.36
C PHE A 15 19.46 6.02 15.62
N GLU A 16 20.58 5.42 16.05
CA GLU A 16 20.66 3.98 16.36
C GLU A 16 19.84 3.60 17.60
N SER A 17 19.81 4.47 18.62
CA SER A 17 18.96 4.28 19.80
C SER A 17 17.46 4.33 19.46
N ARG A 18 17.05 5.25 18.57
CA ARG A 18 15.66 5.42 18.14
C ARG A 18 15.21 4.30 17.20
N ALA A 19 16.07 3.87 16.28
CA ALA A 19 15.83 2.75 15.38
C ALA A 19 15.66 1.41 16.13
N ARG A 20 16.43 1.18 17.21
CA ARG A 20 16.30 -0.03 18.05
C ARG A 20 14.94 -0.14 18.75
N GLY A 21 14.29 0.98 19.05
CA GLY A 21 12.97 1.03 19.70
C GLY A 21 11.78 0.83 18.75
N LEU A 22 11.92 1.23 17.48
CA LEU A 22 10.83 1.21 16.49
C LEU A 22 10.45 -0.20 16.02
N GLY A 23 11.34 -1.19 16.13
CA GLY A 23 11.10 -2.56 15.67
C GLY A 23 10.56 -3.56 16.70
N LYS A 24 10.68 -3.28 18.01
CA LYS A 24 10.36 -4.24 19.10
C LYS A 24 9.03 -3.95 19.82
N GLY A 25 8.26 -2.97 19.36
CA GLY A 25 6.94 -2.65 19.91
C GLY A 25 5.86 -3.69 19.59
N LYS A 26 4.68 -3.54 20.21
CA LYS A 26 3.50 -4.41 20.02
C LYS A 26 3.18 -4.67 18.53
N TYR A 27 3.30 -3.64 17.69
CA TYR A 27 3.04 -3.71 16.25
C TYR A 27 4.09 -4.49 15.44
N GLY A 28 5.36 -4.47 15.85
CA GLY A 28 6.42 -5.25 15.21
C GLY A 28 6.20 -6.76 15.35
N LYS A 29 5.65 -7.21 16.49
CA LYS A 29 5.23 -8.61 16.70
C LYS A 29 4.03 -8.98 15.81
N ILE A 30 3.06 -8.09 15.65
CA ILE A 30 1.85 -8.36 14.86
C ILE A 30 2.21 -8.50 13.38
N LEU A 31 3.04 -7.59 12.83
CA LEU A 31 3.51 -7.68 11.45
C LEU A 31 4.35 -8.93 11.20
N LYS A 32 5.13 -9.38 12.20
CA LYS A 32 5.91 -10.63 12.11
C LYS A 32 5.03 -11.88 12.11
N THR A 33 3.87 -11.85 12.75
CA THR A 33 2.90 -12.96 12.79
C THR A 33 1.94 -12.94 11.58
N ALA A 34 1.83 -11.82 10.87
CA ALA A 34 0.98 -11.73 9.69
C ALA A 34 1.46 -12.71 8.61
N HIS A 35 0.53 -13.49 8.06
CA HIS A 35 0.84 -14.42 6.99
C HIS A 35 1.22 -13.63 5.73
N THR A 36 2.45 -13.81 5.24
CA THR A 36 2.84 -13.26 3.94
C THR A 36 2.15 -14.10 2.87
N PRO A 37 1.30 -13.50 2.01
CA PRO A 37 0.52 -14.27 1.05
C PRO A 37 1.44 -14.97 0.05
N SER A 38 1.10 -16.21 -0.33
CA SER A 38 1.80 -16.88 -1.41
C SER A 38 1.54 -16.21 -2.76
N ARG A 39 2.45 -16.40 -3.72
CA ARG A 39 2.31 -15.84 -5.07
C ARG A 39 1.03 -16.27 -5.78
N GLU A 40 0.53 -17.48 -5.49
CA GLU A 40 -0.69 -17.99 -6.10
C GLU A 40 -1.96 -17.38 -5.49
N GLU A 41 -1.99 -17.24 -4.17
CA GLU A 41 -3.10 -16.58 -3.47
C GLU A 41 -3.22 -15.12 -3.89
N HIS A 42 -2.10 -14.40 -3.94
CA HIS A 42 -2.10 -13.00 -4.38
C HIS A 42 -2.62 -12.85 -5.81
N LYS A 43 -2.18 -13.72 -6.73
CA LYS A 43 -2.68 -13.74 -8.11
C LYS A 43 -4.18 -13.98 -8.16
N LYS A 44 -4.69 -14.99 -7.45
CA LYS A 44 -6.13 -15.30 -7.42
C LYS A 44 -6.94 -14.10 -6.92
N THR A 45 -6.52 -13.47 -5.82
CA THR A 45 -7.17 -12.26 -5.30
C THR A 45 -7.15 -11.12 -6.32
N MET A 46 -5.99 -10.86 -6.94
CA MET A 46 -5.87 -9.82 -7.97
C MET A 46 -6.79 -10.06 -9.17
N TYR A 47 -6.94 -11.31 -9.62
CA TYR A 47 -7.87 -11.64 -10.71
C TYR A 47 -9.32 -11.37 -10.33
N VAL A 48 -9.75 -11.78 -9.12
CA VAL A 48 -11.12 -11.56 -8.65
C VAL A 48 -11.39 -10.06 -8.48
N THR A 49 -10.49 -9.32 -7.84
CA THR A 49 -10.62 -7.88 -7.66
C THR A 49 -10.62 -7.13 -8.99
N GLY A 50 -9.70 -7.49 -9.91
CA GLY A 50 -9.63 -6.90 -11.24
C GLY A 50 -10.91 -7.13 -12.04
N LEU A 51 -11.45 -8.35 -12.01
CA LEU A 51 -12.71 -8.66 -12.68
C LEU A 51 -13.89 -7.87 -12.09
N GLY A 52 -13.96 -7.74 -10.75
CA GLY A 52 -15.00 -6.96 -10.09
C GLY A 52 -14.97 -5.48 -10.46
N ILE A 53 -13.78 -4.86 -10.49
CA ILE A 53 -13.61 -3.46 -10.90
C ILE A 53 -14.06 -3.25 -12.34
N ILE A 54 -13.67 -4.15 -13.26
CA ILE A 54 -14.07 -4.09 -14.66
C ILE A 54 -15.59 -4.22 -14.79
N LEU A 55 -16.21 -5.16 -14.08
CA LEU A 55 -17.65 -5.41 -14.15
C LEU A 55 -18.44 -4.18 -13.66
N ILE A 56 -18.10 -3.66 -12.47
CA ILE A 56 -18.78 -2.49 -11.89
C ILE A 56 -18.55 -1.25 -12.76
N GLY A 57 -17.31 -1.06 -13.24
CA GLY A 57 -16.97 0.03 -14.14
C GLY A 57 -17.73 -0.03 -15.46
N ALA A 58 -17.87 -1.22 -16.06
CA ALA A 58 -18.63 -1.41 -17.30
C ALA A 58 -20.12 -1.13 -17.12
N ILE A 59 -20.71 -1.53 -16.00
CA ILE A 59 -22.12 -1.24 -15.69
C ILE A 59 -22.32 0.28 -15.51
N GLY A 60 -21.47 0.93 -14.71
CA GLY A 60 -21.52 2.39 -14.54
C GLY A 60 -21.31 3.14 -15.85
N PHE A 61 -20.37 2.66 -16.68
CA PHE A 61 -20.11 3.20 -18.02
C PHE A 61 -21.31 3.01 -18.95
N ALA A 62 -21.97 1.85 -18.93
CA ALA A 62 -23.15 1.60 -19.74
C ALA A 62 -24.30 2.54 -19.38
N ILE A 63 -24.54 2.77 -18.08
CA ILE A 63 -25.55 3.75 -17.62
C ILE A 63 -25.21 5.15 -18.11
N TRP A 64 -23.97 5.60 -17.91
CA TRP A 64 -23.51 6.90 -18.39
C TRP A 64 -23.64 7.04 -19.92
N TRP A 65 -23.26 6.01 -20.67
CA TRP A 65 -23.35 5.97 -22.12
C TRP A 65 -24.79 6.14 -22.57
N ILE A 66 -25.70 5.32 -22.02
CA ILE A 66 -27.14 5.40 -22.33
C ILE A 66 -27.67 6.80 -22.01
N MET A 67 -27.39 7.34 -20.81
CA MET A 67 -27.87 8.68 -20.41
C MET A 67 -27.28 9.82 -21.25
N THR A 68 -26.08 9.66 -21.81
CA THR A 68 -25.44 10.69 -22.63
C THR A 68 -26.00 10.70 -24.05
N TYR A 69 -26.23 9.52 -24.64
CA TYR A 69 -26.70 9.41 -26.02
C TYR A 69 -28.24 9.44 -26.16
N LEU A 70 -29.03 8.94 -25.20
CA LEU A 70 -30.50 9.03 -25.24
C LEU A 70 -31.05 10.44 -25.53
N PRO A 71 -30.62 11.51 -24.83
CA PRO A 71 -31.14 12.86 -25.05
C PRO A 71 -30.62 13.52 -26.34
N THR A 72 -29.68 12.88 -27.05
CA THR A 72 -29.23 13.35 -28.37
C THR A 72 -30.10 12.76 -29.49
N TYR A 73 -30.72 11.59 -29.25
CA TYR A 73 -31.57 10.91 -30.23
C TYR A 73 -33.07 11.20 -30.05
N PHE A 74 -33.49 11.81 -28.93
CA PHE A 74 -34.86 12.18 -28.61
C PHE A 74 -34.94 13.62 -28.08
#